data_AF-E0VNF3-F1
#
_entry.id   AF-E0VNF3-F1
#
_cell.length_a   1.000
_cell.length_b   1.000
_cell.length_c   1.000
_cell.angle_alpha   90.00
_cell.angle_beta   90.00
_cell.angle_gamma   90.00
#
_symmetry.space_group_name_H-M   'P 1'
#
loop_
_entity.id
_entity.type
_entity.pdbx_description
1 polymer ?
#
loop_
_entity_poly.entity_id
_entity_poly.type
_entity_poly.pdbx_seq_one_letter_code
_entity_poly.pdbx_strand_id
1 'polypeptide(L)'
;MKELMSMVAFAHLLYCPYTKVEESFNVQAMHDILYHRFNLSDYDHKEFPGVVPRTFIGPLFVSLLSSPFVILFNALGMGKFWSQYIVRGALGLCVIIPFFKYLNSIESYFGKSFTKWYLLVTISQYHFMYYLTRPLPNIMAMPLVLLALHSWLRRRHRSFIIFSGASIIWFRGELALFFGTILIFEFINGWLTINRLIKVAVPAGFILLCTTILIDSIFWGRLLWPEGEVLWFNTILNKSKDWGTSPFLWYFYSAIPRGMAFSVFLLPVGLLNDTKIIKIVLPGFIFVFLYSFLPHKELRFIIYAFPLFNLAVASACHQAWNNREKSKIRKLFGYGFAAHIGLNFIFTIFLLNVAKANYPGGVAIARIHRLASSNENVTLHIDNLSAQTGVSRFTQIYSNWRYDKTENLKIIENETLLEFSHMLVEAKSKYSLNLKPFRKTYDILESIEGFSQIHLNYNMFPPIQIKTKPMIFILKRKNEKTLKTLENMGKKLNLKKRNETDEGVETLEKFEKNVEEIKNDKNDVVS
;
A
#
# COMPACT_ATOMS: atom_id res chain seq x y z
N MET A 1 -22.67 -4.91 17.98
CA MET A 1 -22.23 -5.67 16.77
C MET A 1 -21.72 -4.73 15.68
N LYS A 2 -22.45 -3.68 15.29
CA LYS A 2 -21.93 -2.66 14.36
C LYS A 2 -20.72 -1.93 14.93
N GLU A 3 -20.73 -1.68 16.23
CA GLU A 3 -19.64 -1.09 17.00
C GLU A 3 -18.36 -1.95 16.90
N LEU A 4 -18.50 -3.28 16.94
CA LEU A 4 -17.39 -4.22 16.83
C LEU A 4 -16.63 -4.07 15.50
N MET A 5 -17.34 -3.85 14.39
CA MET A 5 -16.69 -3.58 13.10
C MET A 5 -15.81 -2.33 13.16
N SER A 6 -16.32 -1.28 13.80
CA SER A 6 -15.59 -0.02 13.96
C SER A 6 -14.34 -0.24 14.82
N MET A 7 -14.49 -0.91 15.96
CA MET A 7 -13.36 -1.26 16.84
C MET A 7 -12.29 -2.07 16.11
N VAL A 8 -12.67 -3.07 15.32
CA VAL A 8 -11.73 -3.89 14.55
C VAL A 8 -11.04 -3.07 13.47
N ALA A 9 -11.75 -2.20 12.74
CA ALA A 9 -11.14 -1.30 11.76
C ALA A 9 -10.11 -0.35 12.39
N PHE A 10 -10.44 0.25 13.55
CA PHE A 10 -9.50 1.11 14.28
C PHE A 10 -8.31 0.33 14.85
N ALA A 11 -8.51 -0.92 15.29
CA ALA A 11 -7.41 -1.79 15.71
C ALA A 11 -6.40 -2.04 14.56
N HIS A 12 -6.89 -2.28 13.34
CA HIS A 12 -6.01 -2.43 12.16
C HIS A 12 -5.26 -1.13 11.84
N LEU A 13 -5.93 0.02 11.96
CA LEU A 13 -5.31 1.35 11.77
C LEU A 13 -4.18 1.58 12.78
N LEU A 14 -4.43 1.33 14.06
CA LEU A 14 -3.44 1.51 15.13
C LEU A 14 -2.24 0.57 14.98
N TYR A 15 -2.49 -0.67 14.58
CA TYR A 15 -1.44 -1.69 14.45
C TYR A 15 -0.52 -1.48 13.22
N CYS A 16 -1.05 -0.92 12.13
CA CYS A 16 -0.30 -0.63 10.91
C CYS A 16 -0.44 0.85 10.51
N PRO A 17 0.35 1.74 11.13
CA PRO A 17 0.16 3.18 10.99
C PRO A 17 0.76 3.76 9.70
N TYR A 18 1.74 3.08 9.11
CA TYR A 18 2.43 3.50 7.90
C TYR A 18 1.71 3.05 6.62
N THR A 19 2.03 3.72 5.51
CA THR A 19 1.37 3.63 4.21
C THR A 19 2.32 3.08 3.14
N LYS A 20 1.79 2.40 2.13
CA LYS A 20 2.57 1.95 0.97
C LYS A 20 2.55 2.95 -0.18
N VAL A 21 3.40 2.73 -1.18
CA VAL A 21 3.50 3.57 -2.39
C VAL A 21 2.16 3.79 -3.09
N GLU A 22 1.27 2.81 -3.08
CA GLU A 22 0.00 2.91 -3.80
C GLU A 22 -1.07 3.71 -3.05
N GLU A 23 -0.81 3.98 -1.76
CA GLU A 23 -1.57 4.92 -0.94
C GLU A 23 -1.00 6.34 -1.07
N SER A 24 0.23 6.49 -1.59
CA SER A 24 1.03 7.72 -1.50
C SER A 24 0.26 8.94 -2.00
N PHE A 25 -0.24 8.93 -3.24
CA PHE A 25 -0.92 10.10 -3.83
C PHE A 25 -2.00 10.67 -2.89
N ASN A 26 -2.92 9.83 -2.41
CA ASN A 26 -4.01 10.30 -1.56
C ASN A 26 -3.50 10.74 -0.18
N VAL A 27 -2.50 10.05 0.39
CA VAL A 27 -1.87 10.45 1.66
C VAL A 27 -1.26 11.84 1.55
N GLN A 28 -0.45 12.07 0.53
CA GLN A 28 0.24 13.35 0.33
C GLN A 28 -0.77 14.45 -0.02
N ALA A 29 -1.74 14.17 -0.90
CA ALA A 29 -2.80 15.13 -1.23
C ALA A 29 -3.60 15.56 0.01
N MET A 30 -3.96 14.62 0.90
CA MET A 30 -4.65 14.95 2.14
C MET A 30 -3.78 15.82 3.07
N HIS A 31 -2.48 15.51 3.16
CA HIS A 31 -1.53 16.35 3.89
C HIS A 31 -1.49 17.76 3.32
N ASP A 32 -1.31 17.89 2.00
CA ASP A 32 -1.08 19.18 1.37
C ASP A 32 -2.31 20.08 1.44
N ILE A 33 -3.51 19.51 1.30
CA ILE A 33 -4.77 20.23 1.51
C ILE A 33 -4.86 20.78 2.95
N LEU A 34 -4.44 20.00 3.95
CA LEU A 34 -4.54 20.40 5.35
C LEU A 34 -3.47 21.43 5.78
N TYR A 35 -2.25 21.27 5.27
CA TYR A 35 -1.07 22.04 5.71
C TYR A 35 -0.69 23.17 4.75
N HIS A 36 -0.64 22.91 3.43
CA HIS A 36 -0.31 23.92 2.42
C HIS A 36 -1.54 24.70 1.94
N ARG A 37 -2.75 24.12 2.06
CA ARG A 37 -4.03 24.78 1.73
C ARG A 37 -4.03 25.32 0.30
N PHE A 38 -4.09 26.64 0.11
CA PHE A 38 -4.10 27.29 -1.20
C PHE A 38 -2.71 27.41 -1.83
N ASN A 39 -1.63 27.11 -1.10
CA ASN A 39 -0.29 27.18 -1.66
C ASN A 39 0.00 25.96 -2.54
N LEU A 40 -0.55 25.97 -3.75
CA LEU A 40 -0.46 24.86 -4.69
C LEU A 40 0.97 24.60 -5.18
N SER A 41 1.92 25.53 -5.05
CA SER A 41 3.32 25.31 -5.47
C SER A 41 3.99 24.19 -4.68
N ASP A 42 3.62 24.05 -3.41
CA ASP A 42 4.33 23.17 -2.47
C ASP A 42 3.74 21.75 -2.44
N TYR A 43 2.73 21.47 -3.25
CA TYR A 43 2.07 20.17 -3.26
C TYR A 43 2.97 19.08 -3.84
N ASP A 44 2.96 17.90 -3.21
CA ASP A 44 3.84 16.77 -3.52
C ASP A 44 3.70 16.29 -4.96
N HIS A 45 2.49 16.33 -5.54
CA HIS A 45 2.25 15.87 -6.91
C HIS A 45 2.87 16.78 -7.98
N LYS A 46 3.33 17.99 -7.65
CA LYS A 46 4.08 18.83 -8.58
C LYS A 46 5.55 18.43 -8.67
N GLU A 47 6.11 18.00 -7.55
CA GLU A 47 7.48 17.49 -7.46
C GLU A 47 7.54 16.02 -7.94
N PHE A 48 6.54 15.21 -7.57
CA PHE A 48 6.42 13.80 -7.86
C PHE A 48 5.05 13.45 -8.49
N PRO A 49 4.81 13.81 -9.77
CA PRO A 49 3.49 13.67 -10.41
C PRO A 49 3.01 12.23 -10.64
N GLY A 50 3.82 11.22 -10.36
CA GLY A 50 3.52 9.83 -10.68
C GLY A 50 3.35 9.62 -12.20
N VAL A 51 2.89 8.43 -12.59
CA VAL A 51 2.77 8.07 -14.03
C VAL A 51 1.49 8.60 -14.67
N VAL A 52 0.42 8.72 -13.87
CA VAL A 52 -0.91 9.13 -14.34
C VAL A 52 -1.57 9.97 -13.24
N PRO A 53 -2.28 11.07 -13.58
CA PRO A 53 -2.97 11.86 -12.59
C PRO A 53 -4.05 11.06 -11.86
N ARG A 54 -4.32 11.49 -10.63
CA ARG A 54 -5.33 10.95 -9.74
C ARG A 54 -6.23 12.08 -9.26
N THR A 55 -7.47 11.75 -8.92
CA THR A 55 -8.46 12.75 -8.49
C THR A 55 -8.20 13.25 -7.08
N PHE A 56 -8.37 14.55 -6.87
CA PHE A 56 -8.38 15.25 -5.59
C PHE A 56 -9.75 15.21 -4.91
N ILE A 57 -10.83 14.77 -5.58
CA ILE A 57 -12.18 14.72 -4.99
C ILE A 57 -12.19 13.94 -3.66
N GLY A 58 -11.60 12.74 -3.66
CA GLY A 58 -11.50 11.90 -2.46
C GLY A 58 -10.69 12.55 -1.34
N PRO A 59 -9.41 12.89 -1.58
CA PRO A 59 -8.57 13.61 -0.62
C PRO A 59 -9.23 14.89 -0.08
N LEU A 60 -9.84 15.70 -0.93
CA LEU A 60 -10.53 16.93 -0.54
C LEU A 60 -11.68 16.67 0.44
N PHE A 61 -12.52 15.69 0.12
CA PHE A 61 -13.64 15.33 0.99
C PHE A 61 -13.16 14.80 2.36
N VAL A 62 -12.15 13.93 2.37
CA VAL A 62 -11.61 13.37 3.62
C VAL A 62 -10.89 14.44 4.45
N SER A 63 -10.11 15.32 3.81
CA SER A 63 -9.44 16.43 4.50
C SER A 63 -10.44 17.43 5.06
N LEU A 64 -11.55 17.72 4.36
CA LEU A 64 -12.61 18.58 4.88
C LEU A 64 -13.19 18.04 6.19
N LEU A 65 -13.50 16.74 6.23
CA LEU A 65 -14.02 16.06 7.43
C LEU A 65 -12.98 15.99 8.56
N SER A 66 -11.70 15.89 8.21
CA SER A 66 -10.60 15.76 9.17
C SER A 66 -10.12 17.10 9.72
N SER A 67 -10.37 18.20 9.01
CA SER A 67 -9.84 19.53 9.33
C SER A 67 -10.12 20.03 10.75
N PRO A 68 -11.35 19.93 11.34
CA PRO A 68 -11.58 20.41 12.70
C PRO A 68 -10.74 19.66 13.74
N PHE A 69 -10.56 18.35 13.55
CA PHE A 69 -9.76 17.52 14.46
C PHE A 69 -8.27 17.77 14.30
N VAL A 70 -7.79 17.98 13.07
CA VAL A 70 -6.39 18.31 12.80
C VAL A 70 -6.03 19.68 13.37
N ILE A 71 -6.90 20.69 13.21
CA ILE A 71 -6.71 22.01 13.81
C ILE A 71 -6.66 21.91 15.34
N LEU A 72 -7.57 21.15 15.94
CA LEU A 72 -7.59 20.92 17.39
C LEU A 72 -6.30 20.24 17.87
N PHE A 73 -5.85 19.19 17.20
CA PHE A 73 -4.63 18.45 17.59
C PHE A 73 -3.38 19.32 17.45
N ASN A 74 -3.30 20.11 16.38
CA ASN A 74 -2.21 21.06 16.21
C ASN A 74 -2.22 22.15 17.29
N ALA A 75 -3.41 22.64 17.68
CA ALA A 75 -3.54 23.60 18.79
C ALA A 75 -3.13 23.01 20.15
N LEU A 76 -3.31 21.69 20.34
CA LEU A 76 -2.84 20.95 21.51
C LEU A 76 -1.33 20.59 21.45
N GLY A 77 -0.61 21.03 20.43
CA GLY A 77 0.81 20.73 20.26
C GLY A 77 1.12 19.27 19.93
N MET A 78 0.13 18.51 19.44
CA MET A 78 0.33 17.11 19.06
C MET A 78 1.17 17.03 17.77
N GLY A 79 2.08 16.05 17.70
CA GLY A 79 2.95 15.88 16.54
C GLY A 79 2.19 15.63 15.23
N LYS A 80 2.73 16.14 14.12
CA LYS A 80 2.16 16.06 12.76
C LYS A 80 1.67 14.66 12.36
N PHE A 81 2.36 13.61 12.81
CA PHE A 81 2.01 12.22 12.50
C PHE A 81 0.60 11.82 12.97
N TRP A 82 0.08 12.43 14.05
CA TRP A 82 -1.30 12.18 14.50
C TRP A 82 -2.35 12.57 13.47
N SER A 83 -2.05 13.56 12.61
CA SER A 83 -2.93 13.93 11.51
C SER A 83 -3.14 12.78 10.52
N GLN A 84 -2.13 11.91 10.31
CA GLN A 84 -2.26 10.72 9.46
C GLN A 84 -3.30 9.73 10.02
N TYR A 85 -3.34 9.55 11.35
CA TYR A 85 -4.35 8.72 11.99
C TYR A 85 -5.75 9.32 11.84
N ILE A 86 -5.88 10.65 11.99
CA ILE A 86 -7.16 11.34 11.85
C ILE A 86 -7.71 11.16 10.44
N VAL A 87 -6.93 11.47 9.39
CA VAL A 87 -7.41 11.36 8.00
C VAL A 87 -7.76 9.92 7.62
N ARG A 88 -6.96 8.94 8.06
CA ARG A 88 -7.24 7.52 7.84
C ARG A 88 -8.46 7.03 8.62
N GLY A 89 -8.66 7.52 9.84
CA GLY A 89 -9.85 7.27 10.65
C GLY A 89 -11.11 7.83 10.01
N ALA A 90 -11.05 9.08 9.52
CA ALA A 90 -12.13 9.73 8.79
C ALA A 90 -12.50 8.96 7.52
N LEU A 91 -11.51 8.53 6.73
CA LEU A 91 -11.74 7.65 5.58
C LEU A 91 -12.43 6.34 5.99
N GLY A 92 -11.98 5.72 7.09
CA GLY A 92 -12.61 4.51 7.62
C GLY A 92 -14.09 4.72 7.94
N LEU A 93 -14.43 5.82 8.61
CA LEU A 93 -15.82 6.18 8.89
C LEU A 93 -16.63 6.41 7.61
N CYS A 94 -16.04 7.04 6.58
CA CYS A 94 -16.66 7.21 5.27
C CYS A 94 -17.02 5.87 4.60
N VAL A 95 -16.30 4.78 4.90
CA VAL A 95 -16.63 3.42 4.40
C VAL A 95 -17.65 2.73 5.32
N ILE A 96 -17.46 2.80 6.64
CA ILE A 96 -18.29 2.13 7.65
C ILE A 96 -19.74 2.62 7.61
N ILE A 97 -19.97 3.94 7.46
CA ILE A 97 -21.32 4.51 7.47
C ILE A 97 -22.18 3.96 6.30
N PRO A 98 -21.73 4.02 5.03
CA PRO A 98 -22.35 3.30 3.91
C PRO A 98 -22.48 1.80 4.13
N PHE A 99 -21.48 1.16 4.74
CA PHE A 99 -21.54 -0.27 5.05
C PHE A 99 -22.72 -0.58 5.98
N PHE A 100 -22.97 0.25 6.99
CA PHE A 100 -24.13 0.09 7.87
C PHE A 100 -25.46 0.30 7.15
N LYS A 101 -25.53 1.22 6.17
CA LYS A 101 -26.72 1.32 5.29
C LYS A 101 -26.90 0.05 4.46
N TYR A 102 -25.82 -0.48 3.90
CA TYR A 102 -25.84 -1.74 3.17
C TYR A 102 -26.28 -2.93 4.05
N LEU A 103 -25.78 -3.03 5.29
CA LEU A 103 -26.25 -4.00 6.28
C LEU A 103 -27.74 -3.89 6.55
N ASN A 104 -28.29 -2.68 6.67
CA ASN A 104 -29.73 -2.50 6.87
C ASN A 104 -30.55 -3.02 5.67
N SER A 105 -30.02 -2.91 4.44
CA SER A 105 -30.66 -3.52 3.26
C SER A 105 -30.65 -5.04 3.34
N ILE A 106 -29.51 -5.63 3.70
CA ILE A 106 -29.37 -7.08 3.89
C ILE A 106 -30.34 -7.56 4.98
N GLU A 107 -30.40 -6.86 6.12
CA GLU A 107 -31.31 -7.18 7.22
C GLU A 107 -32.77 -7.14 6.78
N SER A 108 -33.15 -6.16 5.95
CA SER A 108 -34.51 -6.08 5.43
C SER A 108 -34.87 -7.23 4.48
N TYR A 109 -33.89 -7.84 3.81
CA TYR A 109 -34.12 -8.89 2.81
C TYR A 109 -33.99 -10.30 3.39
N PHE A 110 -33.02 -10.52 4.29
CA PHE A 110 -32.66 -11.84 4.84
C PHE A 110 -32.88 -11.98 6.35
N GLY A 111 -33.22 -10.88 7.04
CA GLY A 111 -33.46 -10.86 8.49
C GLY A 111 -32.20 -10.68 9.35
N LYS A 112 -32.45 -10.49 10.65
CA LYS A 112 -31.42 -10.17 11.66
C LYS A 112 -30.38 -11.29 11.81
N SER A 113 -30.81 -12.54 11.91
CA SER A 113 -29.90 -13.68 12.16
C SER A 113 -28.89 -13.87 11.02
N PHE A 114 -29.33 -13.77 9.76
CA PHE A 114 -28.44 -13.79 8.59
C PHE A 114 -27.43 -12.64 8.63
N THR A 115 -27.90 -11.43 8.93
CA THR A 115 -27.06 -10.23 8.98
C THR A 115 -25.98 -10.33 10.05
N LYS A 116 -26.26 -11.01 11.18
CA LYS A 116 -25.24 -11.29 12.20
C LYS A 116 -24.11 -12.16 11.64
N TRP A 117 -24.43 -13.23 10.92
CA TRP A 117 -23.42 -14.08 10.27
C TRP A 117 -22.61 -13.33 9.22
N TYR A 118 -23.28 -12.54 8.38
CA TYR A 118 -22.62 -11.70 7.38
C TYR A 118 -21.59 -10.75 8.00
N LEU A 119 -21.96 -10.10 9.11
CA LEU A 119 -21.09 -9.18 9.82
C LEU A 119 -19.90 -9.90 10.47
N LEU A 120 -20.14 -11.04 11.13
CA LEU A 120 -19.07 -11.84 11.75
C LEU A 120 -18.05 -12.33 10.71
N VAL A 121 -18.53 -12.84 9.56
CA VAL A 121 -17.66 -13.25 8.44
C VAL A 121 -16.82 -12.06 7.99
N THR A 122 -17.43 -10.90 7.73
CA THR A 122 -16.73 -9.72 7.22
C THR A 122 -15.70 -9.18 8.21
N ILE A 123 -16.01 -9.12 9.51
CA ILE A 123 -15.09 -8.66 10.56
C ILE A 123 -13.92 -9.65 10.77
N SER A 124 -14.15 -10.95 10.56
CA SER A 124 -13.11 -11.96 10.72
C SER A 124 -12.10 -11.98 9.56
N GLN A 125 -12.42 -11.38 8.40
CA GLN A 125 -11.57 -11.35 7.21
C GLN A 125 -10.58 -10.19 7.24
N TYR A 126 -9.29 -10.51 7.03
CA TYR A 126 -8.20 -9.55 7.04
C TYR A 126 -8.34 -8.44 5.99
N HIS A 127 -8.46 -8.78 4.70
CA HIS A 127 -8.24 -7.83 3.62
C HIS A 127 -9.23 -6.66 3.63
N PHE A 128 -10.53 -6.92 3.80
CA PHE A 128 -11.52 -5.86 3.82
C PHE A 128 -11.31 -4.92 5.02
N MET A 129 -11.12 -5.46 6.23
CA MET A 129 -10.91 -4.66 7.45
C MET A 129 -9.58 -3.90 7.43
N TYR A 130 -8.52 -4.51 6.90
CA TYR A 130 -7.21 -3.91 6.78
C TYR A 130 -7.18 -2.73 5.79
N TYR A 131 -7.84 -2.87 4.64
CA TYR A 131 -7.86 -1.81 3.63
C TYR A 131 -8.84 -0.68 3.97
N LEU A 132 -9.85 -0.91 4.81
CA LEU A 132 -10.93 0.04 5.09
C LEU A 132 -10.45 1.45 5.50
N THR A 133 -9.31 1.56 6.19
CA THR A 133 -8.72 2.83 6.66
C THR A 133 -7.52 3.29 5.82
N ARG A 134 -7.20 2.58 4.73
CA ARG A 134 -6.05 2.88 3.87
C ARG A 134 -6.50 3.69 2.66
N PRO A 135 -5.85 4.82 2.36
CA PRO A 135 -6.26 5.72 1.28
C PRO A 135 -5.82 5.21 -0.10
N LEU A 136 -6.19 3.98 -0.41
CA LEU A 136 -6.10 3.42 -1.74
C LEU A 136 -7.22 4.03 -2.61
N PRO A 137 -6.98 4.24 -3.92
CA PRO A 137 -8.04 4.67 -4.84
C PRO A 137 -9.28 3.78 -4.78
N ASN A 138 -9.09 2.47 -4.57
CA ASN A 138 -10.20 1.52 -4.44
C ASN A 138 -11.07 1.78 -3.21
N ILE A 139 -10.44 2.19 -2.11
CA ILE A 139 -11.13 2.46 -0.85
C ILE A 139 -11.79 3.84 -0.89
N MET A 140 -11.21 4.81 -1.62
CA MET A 140 -11.89 6.08 -1.91
C MET A 140 -13.20 5.87 -2.69
N ALA A 141 -13.24 4.88 -3.60
CA ALA A 141 -14.46 4.53 -4.34
C ALA A 141 -15.47 3.69 -3.51
N MET A 142 -15.00 2.93 -2.52
CA MET A 142 -15.80 1.95 -1.77
C MET A 142 -17.07 2.53 -1.10
N PRO A 143 -17.07 3.74 -0.49
CA PRO A 143 -18.27 4.37 0.05
C PRO A 143 -19.41 4.46 -0.97
N LEU A 144 -19.10 4.93 -2.18
CA LEU A 144 -20.06 5.06 -3.27
C LEU A 144 -20.50 3.69 -3.79
N VAL A 145 -19.59 2.72 -3.84
CA VAL A 145 -19.93 1.34 -4.22
C VAL A 145 -20.91 0.71 -3.22
N LEU A 146 -20.70 0.88 -1.92
CA LEU A 146 -21.62 0.39 -0.89
C LEU A 146 -22.98 1.08 -0.96
N LEU A 147 -23.02 2.40 -1.21
CA LEU A 147 -24.27 3.14 -1.42
C LEU A 147 -25.01 2.69 -2.69
N ALA A 148 -24.28 2.37 -3.75
CA ALA A 148 -24.83 1.80 -4.98
C ALA A 148 -25.44 0.42 -4.71
N LEU A 149 -24.70 -0.51 -4.08
CA LEU A 149 -25.21 -1.83 -3.71
C LEU A 149 -26.42 -1.74 -2.76
N HIS A 150 -26.37 -0.85 -1.77
CA HIS A 150 -27.50 -0.55 -0.90
C HIS A 150 -28.73 -0.09 -1.69
N SER A 151 -28.55 0.80 -2.66
CA SER A 151 -29.62 1.34 -3.50
C SER A 151 -30.17 0.30 -4.46
N TRP A 152 -29.32 -0.56 -5.00
CA TRP A 152 -29.69 -1.70 -5.85
C TRP A 152 -30.59 -2.67 -5.09
N LEU A 153 -30.17 -3.13 -3.91
CA LEU A 153 -30.97 -4.04 -3.07
C LEU A 153 -32.33 -3.43 -2.65
N ARG A 154 -32.42 -2.11 -2.51
CA ARG A 154 -33.67 -1.39 -2.16
C ARG A 154 -34.47 -0.92 -3.37
N ARG A 155 -34.09 -1.30 -4.60
CA ARG A 155 -34.76 -0.88 -5.85
C ARG A 155 -34.81 0.63 -6.06
N ARG A 156 -33.85 1.37 -5.49
CA ARG A 156 -33.73 2.82 -5.67
C ARG A 156 -32.86 3.14 -6.88
N HIS A 157 -33.41 2.95 -8.07
CA HIS A 157 -32.68 3.04 -9.33
C HIS A 157 -31.98 4.40 -9.54
N ARG A 158 -32.62 5.52 -9.18
CA ARG A 158 -32.02 6.87 -9.32
C ARG A 158 -30.71 6.98 -8.51
N SER A 159 -30.76 6.62 -7.23
CA SER A 159 -29.59 6.63 -6.35
C SER A 159 -28.53 5.64 -6.80
N PHE A 160 -28.94 4.45 -7.25
CA PHE A 160 -28.01 3.45 -7.80
C PHE A 160 -27.20 4.02 -8.98
N ILE A 161 -27.87 4.63 -9.97
CA ILE A 161 -27.23 5.22 -11.16
C ILE A 161 -26.28 6.36 -10.79
N ILE A 162 -26.68 7.23 -9.85
CA ILE A 162 -25.85 8.38 -9.44
C ILE A 162 -24.60 7.89 -8.69
N PHE A 163 -24.75 6.97 -7.73
CA PHE A 163 -23.61 6.47 -6.95
C PHE A 163 -22.67 5.59 -7.79
N SER A 164 -23.20 4.76 -8.68
CA SER A 164 -22.36 3.99 -9.62
C SER A 164 -21.63 4.93 -10.58
N GLY A 165 -22.33 5.90 -11.18
CA GLY A 165 -21.73 6.92 -12.02
C GLY A 165 -20.61 7.70 -11.32
N ALA A 166 -20.85 8.15 -10.09
CA ALA A 166 -19.84 8.87 -9.31
C ALA A 166 -18.60 8.00 -9.02
N SER A 167 -18.80 6.72 -8.67
CA SER A 167 -17.69 5.80 -8.43
C SER A 167 -16.84 5.53 -9.69
N ILE A 168 -17.48 5.50 -10.86
CA ILE A 168 -16.84 5.25 -12.16
C ILE A 168 -16.11 6.52 -12.64
N ILE A 169 -16.80 7.65 -12.67
CA ILE A 169 -16.30 8.89 -13.29
C ILE A 169 -15.23 9.56 -12.45
N TRP A 170 -15.40 9.58 -11.12
CA TRP A 170 -14.45 10.26 -10.23
C TRP A 170 -13.24 9.39 -9.90
N PHE A 171 -13.47 8.11 -9.59
CA PHE A 171 -12.44 7.30 -8.96
C PHE A 171 -11.85 6.24 -9.87
N ARG A 172 -12.70 5.35 -10.43
CA ARG A 172 -12.24 4.08 -11.00
C ARG A 172 -13.14 3.58 -12.13
N GLY A 173 -12.68 3.75 -13.36
CA GLY A 173 -13.39 3.43 -14.58
C GLY A 173 -13.69 1.94 -14.73
N GLU A 174 -12.88 1.05 -14.13
CA GLU A 174 -13.16 -0.39 -14.21
C GLU A 174 -14.44 -0.81 -13.48
N LEU A 175 -14.94 0.01 -12.56
CA LEU A 175 -16.24 -0.22 -11.92
C LEU A 175 -17.39 -0.21 -12.93
N ALA A 176 -17.18 0.30 -14.15
CA ALA A 176 -18.11 0.15 -15.25
C ALA A 176 -18.38 -1.33 -15.58
N LEU A 177 -17.37 -2.21 -15.46
CA LEU A 177 -17.57 -3.65 -15.61
C LEU A 177 -18.44 -4.20 -14.47
N PHE A 178 -18.16 -3.80 -13.23
CA PHE A 178 -18.92 -4.27 -12.07
C PHE A 178 -20.38 -3.80 -12.11
N PHE A 179 -20.63 -2.50 -12.20
CA PHE A 179 -22.00 -1.97 -12.24
C PHE A 179 -22.71 -2.22 -13.57
N GLY A 180 -21.97 -2.35 -14.67
CA GLY A 180 -22.52 -2.74 -15.96
C GLY A 180 -23.17 -4.12 -15.92
N THR A 181 -22.55 -5.09 -15.25
CA THR A 181 -23.16 -6.42 -15.06
C THR A 181 -24.43 -6.37 -14.22
N ILE A 182 -24.47 -5.53 -13.18
CA ILE A 182 -25.69 -5.28 -12.38
C ILE A 182 -26.77 -4.62 -13.23
N LEU A 183 -26.42 -3.62 -14.05
CA LEU A 183 -27.37 -2.95 -14.95
C LEU A 183 -27.97 -3.89 -15.99
N ILE A 184 -27.14 -4.74 -16.62
CA ILE A 184 -27.60 -5.77 -17.57
C ILE A 184 -28.58 -6.71 -16.86
N PHE A 185 -28.26 -7.13 -15.63
CA PHE A 185 -29.16 -7.95 -14.83
C PHE A 185 -30.50 -7.24 -14.54
N GLU A 186 -30.51 -5.96 -14.20
CA GLU A 186 -31.74 -5.18 -14.01
C GLU A 186 -32.58 -5.07 -15.30
N PHE A 187 -31.94 -4.97 -16.46
CA PHE A 187 -32.61 -4.94 -17.76
C PHE A 187 -33.25 -6.28 -18.12
N ILE A 188 -32.51 -7.38 -17.95
CA ILE A 188 -33.03 -8.73 -18.24
C ILE A 188 -34.27 -9.04 -17.38
N ASN A 189 -34.29 -8.59 -16.13
CA ASN A 189 -35.45 -8.79 -15.24
C ASN A 189 -36.56 -7.74 -15.43
N GLY A 190 -36.39 -6.76 -16.34
CA GLY A 190 -37.37 -5.71 -16.59
C GLY A 190 -37.56 -4.69 -15.45
N TRP A 191 -36.65 -4.66 -14.47
CA TRP A 191 -36.78 -3.77 -13.31
C TRP A 191 -36.32 -2.33 -13.59
N LEU A 192 -35.50 -2.14 -14.62
CA LEU A 192 -35.04 -0.83 -15.08
C LEU A 192 -35.33 -0.68 -16.57
N THR A 193 -35.81 0.48 -17.01
CA THR A 193 -36.01 0.79 -18.42
C THR A 193 -34.88 1.67 -18.95
N ILE A 194 -34.53 1.51 -20.23
CA ILE A 194 -33.49 2.29 -20.91
C ILE A 194 -33.81 3.79 -20.83
N ASN A 195 -35.06 4.17 -21.06
CA ASN A 195 -35.50 5.57 -20.95
C ASN A 195 -35.26 6.16 -19.56
N ARG A 196 -35.48 5.37 -18.50
CA ARG A 196 -35.21 5.82 -17.12
C ARG A 196 -33.71 5.92 -16.85
N LEU A 197 -32.91 4.99 -17.38
CA LEU A 197 -31.46 5.06 -17.29
C LEU A 197 -30.96 6.36 -17.93
N ILE A 198 -31.31 6.63 -19.18
CA ILE A 198 -30.82 7.81 -19.92
C ILE A 198 -31.21 9.11 -19.21
N LYS A 199 -32.48 9.24 -18.78
CA LYS A 199 -32.99 10.44 -18.08
C LYS A 199 -32.25 10.77 -16.79
N VAL A 200 -31.61 9.79 -16.15
CA VAL A 200 -30.86 9.98 -14.90
C VAL A 200 -29.36 10.03 -15.17
N ALA A 201 -28.85 9.10 -15.96
CA ALA A 201 -27.43 8.92 -16.22
C ALA A 201 -26.82 10.07 -17.02
N VAL A 202 -27.53 10.63 -18.01
CA VAL A 202 -26.98 11.72 -18.83
C VAL A 202 -26.82 13.01 -18.02
N PRO A 203 -27.87 13.53 -17.32
CA PRO A 203 -27.69 14.73 -16.49
C PRO A 203 -26.72 14.51 -15.33
N ALA A 204 -26.81 13.36 -14.65
CA ALA A 204 -25.89 13.04 -13.56
C ALA A 204 -24.45 12.90 -14.06
N GLY A 205 -24.23 12.20 -15.17
CA GLY A 205 -22.91 12.01 -15.78
C GLY A 205 -22.27 13.33 -16.17
N PHE A 206 -23.04 14.26 -16.76
CA PHE A 206 -22.55 15.61 -17.07
C PHE A 206 -22.10 16.35 -15.81
N ILE A 207 -22.94 16.41 -14.78
CA ILE A 207 -22.61 17.08 -13.50
C ILE A 207 -21.38 16.46 -12.84
N LEU A 208 -21.32 15.12 -12.79
CA LEU A 208 -20.20 14.39 -12.19
C LEU A 208 -18.90 14.66 -12.94
N LEU A 209 -18.93 14.63 -14.28
CA LEU A 209 -17.77 14.90 -15.13
C LEU A 209 -17.30 16.35 -14.99
N CYS A 210 -18.22 17.33 -15.02
CA CYS A 210 -17.89 18.73 -14.76
C CYS A 210 -17.24 18.89 -13.38
N THR A 211 -17.73 18.19 -12.36
CA THR A 211 -17.18 18.29 -11.00
C THR A 211 -15.72 17.84 -10.93
N THR A 212 -15.36 16.68 -11.52
CA THR A 212 -13.96 16.22 -11.55
C THR A 212 -13.09 17.11 -12.42
N ILE A 213 -13.56 17.54 -13.60
CA ILE A 213 -12.77 18.44 -14.45
C ILE A 213 -12.48 19.75 -13.70
N LEU A 214 -13.48 20.37 -13.06
CA LEU A 214 -13.29 21.64 -12.35
C LEU A 214 -12.32 21.49 -11.18
N ILE A 215 -12.55 20.53 -10.29
CA ILE A 215 -11.74 20.35 -9.08
C ILE A 215 -10.32 19.94 -9.47
N ASP A 216 -10.18 18.91 -10.29
CA ASP A 216 -8.88 18.33 -10.60
C ASP A 216 -8.03 19.26 -11.45
N SER A 217 -8.63 20.03 -12.36
CA SER A 217 -7.88 21.00 -13.17
C SER A 217 -7.28 22.14 -12.33
N ILE A 218 -7.93 22.52 -11.23
CA ILE A 218 -7.38 23.51 -10.29
C ILE A 218 -6.12 22.96 -9.61
N PHE A 219 -6.19 21.74 -9.06
CA PHE A 219 -5.05 21.16 -8.34
C PHE A 219 -3.89 20.78 -9.27
N TRP A 220 -4.19 20.30 -10.47
CA TRP A 220 -3.18 19.92 -11.46
C TRP A 220 -2.66 21.09 -12.31
N GLY A 221 -3.31 22.25 -12.28
CA GLY A 221 -2.91 23.44 -13.03
C GLY A 221 -3.07 23.32 -14.55
N ARG A 222 -3.84 22.33 -15.03
CA ARG A 222 -4.17 22.13 -16.45
C ARG A 222 -5.55 21.48 -16.58
N LEU A 223 -6.25 21.75 -17.68
CA LEU A 223 -7.54 21.11 -17.95
C LEU A 223 -7.36 19.60 -18.12
N LEU A 224 -7.97 18.80 -17.25
CA LEU A 224 -7.90 17.33 -17.33
C LEU A 224 -9.06 16.62 -16.65
N TRP A 225 -9.28 15.37 -17.06
CA TRP A 225 -10.11 14.40 -16.36
C TRP A 225 -9.20 13.23 -15.93
N PRO A 226 -8.89 13.06 -14.63
CA PRO A 226 -7.86 12.12 -14.21
C PRO A 226 -8.18 10.69 -14.65
N GLU A 227 -9.41 10.24 -14.43
CA GLU A 227 -9.81 8.88 -14.79
C GLU A 227 -9.87 8.66 -16.30
N GLY A 228 -10.16 9.71 -17.08
CA GLY A 228 -10.08 9.66 -18.54
C GLY A 228 -8.66 9.37 -19.02
N GLU A 229 -7.65 10.01 -18.43
CA GLU A 229 -6.23 9.75 -18.75
C GLU A 229 -5.79 8.35 -18.29
N VAL A 230 -6.29 7.87 -17.13
CA VAL A 230 -6.06 6.49 -16.65
C VAL A 230 -6.64 5.47 -17.62
N LEU A 231 -7.85 5.70 -18.11
CA LEU A 231 -8.49 4.84 -19.10
C LEU A 231 -7.67 4.83 -20.40
N TRP A 232 -7.29 6.00 -20.91
CA TRP A 232 -6.46 6.12 -22.11
C TRP A 232 -5.13 5.36 -21.98
N PHE A 233 -4.42 5.58 -20.86
CA PHE A 233 -3.14 4.92 -20.57
C PHE A 233 -3.26 3.40 -20.52
N ASN A 234 -4.31 2.88 -19.89
CA ASN A 234 -4.46 1.43 -19.70
C ASN A 234 -5.07 0.71 -20.89
N THR A 235 -6.11 1.26 -21.51
CA THR A 235 -6.82 0.59 -22.61
C THR A 235 -6.18 0.83 -23.97
N ILE A 236 -5.67 2.03 -24.24
CA ILE A 236 -5.17 2.38 -25.58
C ILE A 236 -3.66 2.16 -25.67
N LEU A 237 -2.90 2.61 -24.67
CA LEU A 237 -1.44 2.40 -24.65
C LEU A 237 -1.03 1.00 -24.16
N ASN A 238 -1.97 0.23 -23.60
CA ASN A 238 -1.77 -1.13 -23.07
C ASN A 238 -0.58 -1.27 -22.09
N LYS A 239 -0.26 -0.18 -21.38
CA LYS A 239 0.87 -0.08 -20.45
C LYS A 239 0.67 -0.79 -19.12
N SER A 240 -0.50 -1.40 -18.93
CA SER A 240 -0.79 -2.20 -17.73
C SER A 240 0.19 -3.37 -17.54
N LYS A 241 0.75 -3.92 -18.63
CA LYS A 241 1.72 -5.03 -18.58
C LYS A 241 3.05 -4.67 -17.92
N ASP A 242 3.43 -3.40 -17.94
CA ASP A 242 4.73 -2.93 -17.42
C ASP A 242 4.82 -3.05 -15.88
N TRP A 243 3.69 -3.24 -15.21
CA TRP A 243 3.56 -3.44 -13.76
C TRP A 243 3.53 -4.92 -13.34
N GLY A 244 3.91 -5.81 -14.25
CA GLY A 244 3.94 -7.27 -14.05
C GLY A 244 2.63 -7.94 -14.43
N THR A 245 2.74 -9.20 -14.86
CA THR A 245 1.60 -9.98 -15.37
C THR A 245 1.33 -11.22 -14.53
N SER A 246 0.05 -11.56 -14.38
CA SER A 246 -0.37 -12.80 -13.70
C SER A 246 -1.31 -13.62 -14.60
N PRO A 247 -1.33 -14.97 -14.45
CA PRO A 247 -2.21 -15.84 -15.24
C PRO A 247 -3.69 -15.44 -15.17
N PHE A 248 -4.48 -15.84 -16.17
CA PHE A 248 -5.91 -15.51 -16.25
C PHE A 248 -6.66 -15.88 -14.96
N LEU A 249 -6.51 -17.12 -14.48
CA LEU A 249 -7.23 -17.62 -13.29
C LEU A 249 -6.69 -17.13 -11.94
N TRP A 250 -5.70 -16.22 -11.92
CA TRP A 250 -5.03 -15.78 -10.69
C TRP A 250 -6.00 -15.24 -9.63
N TYR A 251 -7.06 -14.55 -10.03
CA TYR A 251 -8.06 -14.08 -9.08
C TYR A 251 -8.78 -15.26 -8.37
N PHE A 252 -9.05 -16.35 -9.07
CA PHE A 252 -9.79 -17.50 -8.55
C PHE A 252 -8.94 -18.39 -7.64
N TYR A 253 -7.71 -18.72 -8.03
CA TYR A 253 -6.85 -19.60 -7.22
C TYR A 253 -6.01 -18.86 -6.17
N SER A 254 -5.85 -17.53 -6.29
CA SER A 254 -4.98 -16.77 -5.39
C SER A 254 -5.67 -15.62 -4.67
N ALA A 255 -6.36 -14.73 -5.38
CA ALA A 255 -6.91 -13.51 -4.77
C ALA A 255 -8.14 -13.78 -3.89
N ILE A 256 -9.12 -14.53 -4.40
CA ILE A 256 -10.35 -14.88 -3.66
C ILE A 256 -10.03 -15.72 -2.42
N PRO A 257 -9.21 -16.79 -2.50
CA PRO A 257 -8.83 -17.57 -1.32
C PRO A 257 -8.11 -16.74 -0.25
N ARG A 258 -7.18 -15.85 -0.65
CA ARG A 258 -6.52 -14.95 0.29
C ARG A 258 -7.48 -13.90 0.87
N GLY A 259 -8.36 -13.35 0.06
CA GLY A 259 -9.34 -12.33 0.44
C GLY A 259 -10.35 -12.85 1.47
N MET A 260 -10.87 -14.05 1.24
CA MET A 260 -11.93 -14.66 2.05
C MET A 260 -11.40 -15.61 3.14
N ALA A 261 -10.11 -15.93 3.12
CA ALA A 261 -9.50 -16.88 4.05
C ALA A 261 -10.27 -18.22 4.08
N PHE A 262 -10.52 -18.79 5.26
CA PHE A 262 -11.24 -20.06 5.39
C PHE A 262 -12.71 -19.97 4.97
N SER A 263 -13.29 -18.76 4.88
CA SER A 263 -14.65 -18.58 4.36
C SER A 263 -14.79 -18.95 2.88
N VAL A 264 -13.68 -19.05 2.12
CA VAL A 264 -13.73 -19.45 0.71
C VAL A 264 -14.36 -20.84 0.51
N PHE A 265 -14.16 -21.77 1.46
CA PHE A 265 -14.72 -23.12 1.38
C PHE A 265 -16.23 -23.15 1.55
N LEU A 266 -16.81 -22.11 2.17
CA LEU A 266 -18.25 -21.98 2.37
C LEU A 266 -18.94 -21.24 1.22
N LEU A 267 -18.18 -20.60 0.34
CA LEU A 267 -18.71 -19.85 -0.79
C LEU A 267 -19.54 -20.74 -1.74
N PRO A 268 -19.07 -21.93 -2.19
CA PRO A 268 -19.89 -22.82 -3.03
C PRO A 268 -21.13 -23.34 -2.29
N VAL A 269 -21.00 -23.70 -1.01
CA VAL A 269 -22.11 -24.20 -0.18
C VAL A 269 -23.24 -23.16 -0.10
N GLY A 270 -22.87 -21.89 0.10
CA GLY A 270 -23.82 -20.79 0.15
C GLY A 270 -24.60 -20.56 -1.14
N LEU A 271 -23.93 -20.75 -2.28
CA LEU A 271 -24.54 -20.62 -3.61
C LEU A 271 -25.51 -21.77 -3.89
N LEU A 272 -25.12 -23.01 -3.55
CA LEU A 272 -25.97 -24.19 -3.78
C LEU A 272 -27.24 -24.16 -2.92
N ASN A 273 -27.20 -23.51 -1.76
CA ASN A 273 -28.30 -23.53 -0.80
C ASN A 273 -29.42 -22.51 -1.06
N ASP A 274 -29.16 -21.42 -1.79
CA ASP A 274 -30.17 -20.37 -2.03
C ASP A 274 -30.01 -19.72 -3.41
N THR A 275 -30.98 -19.98 -4.30
CA THR A 275 -31.03 -19.41 -5.65
C THR A 275 -31.17 -17.89 -5.65
N LYS A 276 -31.74 -17.28 -4.60
CA LYS A 276 -31.82 -15.82 -4.45
C LYS A 276 -30.43 -15.22 -4.23
N ILE A 277 -29.57 -15.91 -3.49
CA ILE A 277 -28.19 -15.47 -3.26
C ILE A 277 -27.40 -15.51 -4.56
N ILE A 278 -27.55 -16.56 -5.38
CA ILE A 278 -26.88 -16.66 -6.68
C ILE A 278 -27.15 -15.40 -7.51
N LYS A 279 -28.42 -14.97 -7.61
CA LYS A 279 -28.80 -13.77 -8.39
C LYS A 279 -28.08 -12.49 -7.93
N ILE A 280 -27.82 -12.36 -6.63
CA ILE A 280 -27.15 -11.18 -6.05
C ILE A 280 -25.63 -11.28 -6.19
N VAL A 281 -25.07 -12.48 -6.08
CA VAL A 281 -23.62 -12.72 -6.07
C VAL A 281 -23.03 -12.86 -7.48
N LEU A 282 -23.84 -13.32 -8.44
CA LEU A 282 -23.43 -13.55 -9.82
C LEU A 282 -22.74 -12.36 -10.50
N PRO A 283 -23.23 -11.10 -10.38
CA PRO A 283 -22.51 -9.94 -10.91
C PRO A 283 -21.07 -9.81 -10.40
N GLY A 284 -20.81 -10.19 -9.14
CA GLY A 284 -19.46 -10.22 -8.57
C GLY A 284 -18.55 -11.23 -9.26
N PHE A 285 -19.05 -12.44 -9.56
CA PHE A 285 -18.28 -13.44 -10.30
C PHE A 285 -18.03 -13.04 -11.75
N ILE A 286 -19.04 -12.50 -12.43
CA ILE A 286 -18.89 -12.02 -13.82
C ILE A 286 -17.87 -10.89 -13.87
N PHE A 287 -17.92 -9.94 -12.92
CA PHE A 287 -16.91 -8.90 -12.82
C PHE A 287 -15.49 -9.46 -12.65
N VAL A 288 -15.27 -10.38 -11.71
CA VAL A 288 -13.94 -11.00 -11.51
C VAL A 288 -13.48 -11.74 -12.77
N PHE A 289 -14.38 -12.45 -13.44
CA PHE A 289 -14.08 -13.13 -14.70
C PHE A 289 -13.66 -12.14 -15.80
N LEU A 290 -14.45 -11.09 -16.03
CA LEU A 290 -14.13 -10.06 -17.04
C LEU A 290 -12.85 -9.30 -16.70
N TYR A 291 -12.61 -9.02 -15.42
CA TYR A 291 -11.41 -8.35 -14.96
C TYR A 291 -10.16 -9.26 -15.03
N SER A 292 -10.34 -10.58 -15.15
CA SER A 292 -9.24 -11.55 -15.29
C SER A 292 -8.51 -11.46 -16.63
N PHE A 293 -9.12 -10.84 -17.65
CA PHE A 293 -8.49 -10.59 -18.94
C PHE A 293 -7.34 -9.58 -18.86
N LEU A 294 -7.32 -8.72 -17.83
CA LEU A 294 -6.24 -7.75 -17.66
C LEU A 294 -4.94 -8.45 -17.25
N PRO A 295 -3.79 -8.15 -17.91
CA PRO A 295 -2.53 -8.80 -17.60
C PRO A 295 -2.07 -8.56 -16.16
N HIS A 296 -2.13 -7.31 -15.71
CA HIS A 296 -1.77 -6.92 -14.36
C HIS A 296 -2.94 -7.12 -13.40
N LYS A 297 -2.66 -7.76 -12.27
CA LYS A 297 -3.67 -8.21 -11.32
C LYS A 297 -3.24 -7.97 -9.89
N GLU A 298 -4.18 -7.49 -9.09
CA GLU A 298 -3.97 -7.25 -7.67
C GLU A 298 -5.26 -7.49 -6.90
N LEU A 299 -5.14 -8.04 -5.68
CA LEU A 299 -6.31 -8.37 -4.86
C LEU A 299 -7.22 -7.17 -4.61
N ARG A 300 -6.64 -5.96 -4.42
CA ARG A 300 -7.41 -4.74 -4.16
C ARG A 300 -8.34 -4.35 -5.32
N PHE A 301 -8.05 -4.76 -6.55
CA PHE A 301 -8.89 -4.42 -7.70
C PHE A 301 -10.25 -5.11 -7.67
N ILE A 302 -10.34 -6.29 -7.05
CA ILE A 302 -11.59 -7.05 -6.93
C ILE A 302 -12.28 -6.87 -5.57
N ILE A 303 -11.81 -5.95 -4.73
CA ILE A 303 -12.29 -5.80 -3.34
C ILE A 303 -13.80 -5.52 -3.26
N TYR A 304 -14.38 -4.89 -4.30
CA TYR A 304 -15.80 -4.59 -4.42
C TYR A 304 -16.69 -5.83 -4.49
N ALA A 305 -16.13 -6.97 -4.89
CA ALA A 305 -16.88 -8.22 -4.99
C ALA A 305 -17.02 -8.92 -3.63
N PHE A 306 -16.12 -8.68 -2.66
CA PHE A 306 -16.17 -9.35 -1.36
C PHE A 306 -17.44 -9.06 -0.55
N PRO A 307 -18.00 -7.83 -0.53
CA PRO A 307 -19.30 -7.60 0.08
C PRO A 307 -20.43 -8.48 -0.47
N LEU A 308 -20.36 -8.91 -1.74
CA LEU A 308 -21.30 -9.85 -2.35
C LEU A 308 -20.94 -11.29 -2.02
N PHE A 309 -19.68 -11.71 -2.17
CA PHE A 309 -19.25 -13.08 -1.84
C PHE A 309 -19.52 -13.45 -0.37
N ASN A 310 -19.41 -12.49 0.55
CA ASN A 310 -19.74 -12.70 1.96
C ASN A 310 -21.23 -12.98 2.20
N LEU A 311 -22.15 -12.60 1.29
CA LEU A 311 -23.57 -12.99 1.38
C LEU A 311 -23.75 -14.50 1.22
N ALA A 312 -23.02 -15.12 0.28
CA ALA A 312 -23.08 -16.57 0.09
C ALA A 312 -22.54 -17.31 1.32
N VAL A 313 -21.39 -16.90 1.85
CA VAL A 313 -20.86 -17.47 3.09
C VAL A 313 -21.84 -17.31 4.25
N ALA A 314 -22.45 -16.12 4.40
CA ALA A 314 -23.45 -15.87 5.43
C ALA A 314 -24.67 -16.79 5.28
N SER A 315 -25.11 -17.08 4.06
CA SER A 315 -26.19 -18.04 3.77
C SER A 315 -25.84 -19.44 4.27
N ALA A 316 -24.64 -19.93 3.94
CA ALA A 316 -24.16 -21.23 4.40
C ALA A 316 -24.14 -21.32 5.93
N CYS A 317 -23.57 -20.33 6.60
CA CYS A 317 -23.50 -20.27 8.07
C CYS A 317 -24.90 -20.19 8.71
N HIS A 318 -25.76 -19.33 8.19
CA HIS A 318 -27.11 -19.13 8.71
C HIS A 318 -27.94 -20.42 8.63
N GLN A 319 -27.93 -21.09 7.48
CA GLN A 319 -28.68 -22.33 7.28
C GLN A 319 -28.11 -23.48 8.12
N ALA A 320 -26.78 -23.64 8.17
CA ALA A 320 -26.14 -24.67 8.99
C ALA A 320 -26.48 -24.47 10.47
N TRP A 321 -26.45 -23.23 10.97
CA TRP A 321 -26.75 -22.91 12.35
C TRP A 321 -28.22 -23.16 12.72
N ASN A 322 -29.15 -22.78 11.86
CA ASN A 322 -30.58 -22.98 12.10
C ASN A 322 -30.98 -24.47 12.04
N ASN A 323 -30.33 -25.24 11.17
CA ASN A 323 -30.62 -26.66 10.99
C ASN A 323 -29.84 -27.58 11.93
N ARG A 324 -29.01 -27.04 12.83
CA ARG A 324 -28.05 -27.80 13.65
C ARG A 324 -28.69 -28.88 14.52
N GLU A 325 -29.89 -28.65 15.07
CA GLU A 325 -30.53 -29.61 15.98
C GLU A 325 -31.28 -30.73 15.23
N LYS A 326 -31.36 -30.67 13.89
CA LYS A 326 -32.09 -31.67 13.10
C LYS A 326 -31.37 -33.02 12.99
N SER A 327 -30.04 -33.04 13.09
CA SER A 327 -29.25 -34.29 13.07
C SER A 327 -27.84 -34.08 13.64
N LYS A 328 -27.18 -35.15 14.11
CA LYS A 328 -25.79 -35.09 14.62
C LYS A 328 -24.81 -34.53 13.58
N ILE A 329 -24.98 -34.88 12.30
CA ILE A 329 -24.16 -34.38 11.20
C ILE A 329 -24.39 -32.88 10.98
N ARG A 330 -25.64 -32.42 10.98
CA ARG A 330 -25.95 -30.98 10.86
C ARG A 330 -25.47 -30.19 12.07
N LYS A 331 -25.48 -30.81 13.25
CA LYS A 331 -24.90 -30.24 14.48
C LYS A 331 -23.40 -30.02 14.32
N LEU A 332 -22.68 -31.02 13.82
CA LEU A 332 -21.26 -30.92 13.51
C LEU A 332 -20.97 -29.81 12.48
N PHE A 333 -21.74 -29.75 11.38
CA PHE A 333 -21.60 -28.66 10.40
C PHE A 333 -21.90 -27.28 10.99
N GLY A 334 -22.95 -27.15 11.82
CA GLY A 334 -23.28 -25.90 12.49
C GLY A 334 -22.15 -25.37 13.38
N TYR A 335 -21.54 -26.26 14.19
CA TYR A 335 -20.38 -25.89 15.01
C TYR A 335 -19.11 -25.68 14.17
N GLY A 336 -18.86 -26.50 13.16
CA GLY A 336 -17.72 -26.33 12.25
C GLY A 336 -17.76 -25.00 11.50
N PHE A 337 -18.94 -24.60 11.02
CA PHE A 337 -19.15 -23.31 10.37
C PHE A 337 -19.13 -22.16 11.39
N ALA A 338 -19.40 -22.37 12.68
CA ALA A 338 -19.11 -21.34 13.67
C ALA A 338 -17.59 -21.23 13.93
N ALA A 339 -16.89 -22.36 14.01
CA ALA A 339 -15.46 -22.45 14.28
C ALA A 339 -14.60 -21.80 13.18
N HIS A 340 -15.05 -21.78 11.92
CA HIS A 340 -14.31 -21.12 10.83
C HIS A 340 -14.08 -19.62 11.07
N ILE A 341 -14.97 -18.95 11.83
CA ILE A 341 -14.80 -17.55 12.22
C ILE A 341 -13.55 -17.39 13.10
N GLY A 342 -13.30 -18.35 14.00
CA GLY A 342 -12.09 -18.41 14.81
C GLY A 342 -10.84 -18.63 13.96
N LEU A 343 -10.90 -19.53 12.98
CA LEU A 343 -9.79 -19.76 12.04
C LEU A 343 -9.46 -18.51 11.21
N ASN A 344 -10.49 -17.81 10.72
CA ASN A 344 -10.32 -16.53 10.04
C ASN A 344 -9.66 -15.49 10.96
N PHE A 345 -10.06 -15.42 12.23
CA PHE A 345 -9.46 -14.50 13.19
C PHE A 345 -7.97 -14.78 13.42
N ILE A 346 -7.59 -16.06 13.60
CA ILE A 346 -6.19 -16.48 13.71
C ILE A 346 -5.40 -16.08 12.45
N PHE A 347 -5.97 -16.36 11.27
CA PHE A 347 -5.35 -15.99 10.00
C PHE A 347 -5.20 -14.47 9.83
N THR A 348 -6.19 -13.71 10.30
CA THR A 348 -6.16 -12.24 10.28
C THR A 348 -5.07 -11.68 11.18
N ILE A 349 -4.89 -12.21 12.40
CA ILE A 349 -3.76 -11.84 13.27
C ILE A 349 -2.43 -12.17 12.61
N PHE A 350 -2.32 -13.36 12.00
CA PHE A 350 -1.12 -13.76 11.28
C PHE A 350 -0.76 -12.78 10.15
N LEU A 351 -1.72 -12.46 9.27
CA LEU A 351 -1.50 -11.51 8.18
C LEU A 351 -1.21 -10.09 8.68
N LEU A 352 -1.83 -9.67 9.78
CA LEU A 352 -1.59 -8.37 10.38
C LEU A 352 -0.16 -8.24 10.93
N ASN A 353 0.38 -9.31 11.53
CA ASN A 353 1.78 -9.37 11.95
C ASN A 353 2.75 -9.29 10.77
N VAL A 354 2.45 -10.01 9.69
CA VAL A 354 3.23 -9.92 8.45
C VAL A 354 3.18 -8.49 7.88
N ALA A 355 2.00 -7.87 7.88
CA ALA A 355 1.81 -6.54 7.34
C ALA A 355 2.57 -5.46 8.11
N LYS A 356 2.61 -5.54 9.45
CA LYS A 356 3.40 -4.63 10.28
C LYS A 356 4.88 -4.63 9.91
N ALA A 357 5.45 -5.80 9.59
CA ALA A 357 6.84 -5.94 9.19
C ALA A 357 7.13 -5.44 7.75
N ASN A 358 6.10 -5.07 6.98
CA ASN A 358 6.25 -4.58 5.60
C ASN A 358 6.46 -3.05 5.51
N TYR A 359 6.73 -2.35 6.61
CA TYR A 359 6.93 -0.89 6.63
C TYR A 359 8.30 -0.45 7.18
N PRO A 360 9.43 -0.98 6.68
CA PRO A 360 10.75 -0.61 7.19
C PRO A 360 11.07 0.88 7.01
N GLY A 361 10.60 1.54 5.94
CA GLY A 361 10.82 2.98 5.73
C GLY A 361 10.14 3.85 6.79
N GLY A 362 8.89 3.53 7.13
CA GLY A 362 8.17 4.19 8.22
C GLY A 362 8.86 4.01 9.58
N VAL A 363 9.39 2.81 9.84
CA VAL A 363 10.19 2.55 11.05
C VAL A 363 11.50 3.33 11.02
N ALA A 364 12.18 3.39 9.87
CA ALA A 364 13.45 4.09 9.71
C ALA A 364 13.34 5.59 10.00
N ILE A 365 12.30 6.25 9.46
CA ILE A 365 12.08 7.68 9.73
C ILE A 365 11.70 7.93 11.19
N ALA A 366 10.89 7.06 11.80
CA ALA A 366 10.58 7.18 13.22
C ALA A 366 11.82 6.97 14.12
N ARG A 367 12.76 6.10 13.71
CA ARG A 367 14.02 5.86 14.43
C ARG A 367 14.96 7.04 14.31
N ILE A 368 15.14 7.60 13.12
CA ILE A 368 16.06 8.72 12.96
C ILE A 368 15.61 9.97 13.73
N HIS A 369 14.30 10.23 13.81
CA HIS A 369 13.76 11.31 14.63
C HIS A 369 13.98 11.15 16.14
N ARG A 370 14.25 9.91 16.60
CA ARG A 370 14.64 9.62 17.99
C ARG A 370 16.15 9.68 18.20
N LEU A 371 16.94 9.37 17.16
CA LEU A 371 18.40 9.32 17.23
C LEU A 371 19.04 10.71 17.07
N ALA A 372 18.48 11.58 16.24
CA ALA A 372 18.94 12.96 16.08
C ALA A 372 18.02 13.92 16.84
N SER A 373 18.61 14.94 17.46
CA SER A 373 17.84 15.90 18.25
C SER A 373 16.98 16.81 17.37
N SER A 374 15.86 17.30 17.91
CA SER A 374 15.00 18.27 17.20
C SER A 374 15.72 19.58 16.87
N ASN A 375 16.78 19.92 17.61
CA ASN A 375 17.49 21.20 17.49
C ASN A 375 18.62 21.15 16.46
N GLU A 376 18.96 19.98 15.92
CA GLU A 376 19.92 19.84 14.83
C GLU A 376 19.28 20.21 13.49
N ASN A 377 19.97 21.02 12.69
CA ASN A 377 19.63 21.23 11.28
C ASN A 377 20.06 19.99 10.48
N VAL A 378 19.13 19.04 10.34
CA VAL A 378 19.35 17.77 9.65
C VAL A 378 18.84 17.88 8.21
N THR A 379 19.73 17.64 7.25
CA THR A 379 19.37 17.30 5.86
C THR A 379 19.36 15.78 5.75
N LEU A 380 18.18 15.20 5.48
CA LEU A 380 17.95 13.76 5.39
C LEU A 380 17.63 13.36 3.96
N HIS A 381 18.44 12.48 3.38
CA HIS A 381 18.09 11.78 2.13
C HIS A 381 17.23 10.55 2.42
N ILE A 382 16.15 10.39 1.66
CA ILE A 382 15.20 9.28 1.73
C ILE A 382 15.28 8.55 0.40
N ASP A 383 15.73 7.30 0.43
CA ASP A 383 15.75 6.46 -0.75
C ASP A 383 14.35 5.99 -1.20
N ASN A 384 14.31 5.42 -2.40
CA ASN A 384 13.08 4.94 -3.02
C ASN A 384 12.39 3.87 -2.14
N LEU A 385 13.14 2.90 -1.60
CA LEU A 385 12.53 1.86 -0.76
C LEU A 385 11.90 2.45 0.52
N SER A 386 12.55 3.42 1.18
CA SER A 386 11.97 4.10 2.35
C SER A 386 10.70 4.86 1.98
N ALA A 387 10.72 5.59 0.86
CA ALA A 387 9.55 6.31 0.34
C ALA A 387 8.38 5.35 0.03
N GLN A 388 8.65 4.18 -0.55
CA GLN A 388 7.63 3.19 -0.88
C GLN A 388 7.10 2.41 0.32
N THR A 389 7.84 2.39 1.45
CA THR A 389 7.56 1.52 2.60
C THR A 389 7.30 2.25 3.91
N GLY A 390 6.75 3.47 3.85
CA GLY A 390 6.12 4.09 5.02
C GLY A 390 6.43 5.56 5.25
N VAL A 391 7.37 6.14 4.51
CA VAL A 391 7.66 7.58 4.61
C VAL A 391 6.60 8.40 3.88
N SER A 392 5.99 9.35 4.58
CA SER A 392 5.02 10.31 4.07
C SER A 392 5.31 11.73 4.59
N ARG A 393 4.69 12.78 4.02
CA ARG A 393 4.84 14.14 4.58
C ARG A 393 4.32 14.24 6.03
N PHE A 394 3.34 13.43 6.42
CA PHE A 394 2.92 13.34 7.83
C PHE A 394 4.00 12.76 8.75
N THR A 395 4.91 11.92 8.24
CA THR A 395 6.05 11.41 9.01
C THR A 395 7.18 12.43 9.16
N GLN A 396 7.18 13.53 8.41
CA GLN A 396 8.18 14.60 8.51
C GLN A 396 7.82 15.56 9.67
N ILE A 397 8.15 15.13 10.89
CA ILE A 397 7.68 15.79 12.12
C ILE A 397 8.40 17.11 12.44
N TYR A 398 9.70 17.22 12.10
CA TYR A 398 10.50 18.42 12.37
C TYR A 398 10.50 19.34 11.15
N SER A 399 10.08 20.59 11.32
CA SER A 399 9.99 21.60 10.25
C SER A 399 11.33 22.22 9.87
N ASN A 400 12.31 22.20 10.78
CA ASN A 400 13.67 22.67 10.55
C ASN A 400 14.57 21.66 9.81
N TRP A 401 14.06 20.44 9.57
CA TRP A 401 14.77 19.43 8.80
C TRP A 401 14.44 19.55 7.32
N ARG A 402 15.44 19.35 6.45
CA ARG A 402 15.24 19.23 5.01
C ARG A 402 15.15 17.75 4.64
N TYR A 403 14.01 17.33 4.10
CA TYR A 403 13.77 15.96 3.65
C TYR A 403 13.87 15.92 2.14
N ASP A 404 14.85 15.18 1.63
CA ASP A 404 15.14 15.08 0.21
C ASP A 404 14.85 13.66 -0.28
N LYS A 405 14.03 13.53 -1.32
CA LYS A 405 13.67 12.23 -1.93
C LYS A 405 14.25 12.07 -3.34
N THR A 406 15.27 12.86 -3.69
CA THR A 406 15.84 12.84 -5.03
C THR A 406 16.29 11.43 -5.39
N GLU A 407 15.70 10.90 -6.46
CA GLU A 407 16.04 9.59 -6.99
C GLU A 407 17.37 9.64 -7.75
N ASN A 408 18.07 8.51 -7.80
CA ASN A 408 19.31 8.35 -8.57
C ASN A 408 20.32 9.46 -8.29
N LEU A 409 20.64 9.70 -7.00
CA LEU A 409 21.74 10.58 -6.61
C LEU A 409 22.94 10.26 -7.49
N LYS A 410 23.27 11.18 -8.40
CA LYS A 410 24.46 11.07 -9.22
C LYS A 410 25.62 11.19 -8.23
N ILE A 411 26.21 10.06 -7.87
CA ILE A 411 27.43 9.98 -7.05
C ILE A 411 28.60 10.47 -7.91
N ILE A 412 28.49 11.69 -8.42
CA ILE A 412 29.54 12.40 -9.14
C ILE A 412 30.30 13.11 -8.03
N GLU A 413 31.36 12.44 -7.60
CA GLU A 413 32.40 12.96 -6.70
C GLU A 413 31.92 13.36 -5.30
N ASN A 414 32.86 13.40 -4.34
CA ASN A 414 32.57 13.42 -2.90
C ASN A 414 31.72 14.62 -2.40
N GLU A 415 31.48 15.63 -3.23
CA GLU A 415 30.79 16.87 -2.87
C GLU A 415 29.28 16.69 -2.66
N THR A 416 28.59 15.98 -3.56
CA THR A 416 27.15 15.70 -3.42
C THR A 416 26.84 14.82 -2.21
N LEU A 417 27.77 13.95 -1.83
CA LEU A 417 27.68 13.09 -0.65
C LEU A 417 27.79 13.86 0.67
N LEU A 418 28.38 15.06 0.68
CA LEU A 418 28.52 15.85 1.89
C LEU A 418 27.33 16.79 2.12
N GLU A 419 26.38 16.91 1.20
CA GLU A 419 25.17 17.73 1.40
C GLU A 419 24.28 17.17 2.52
N PHE A 420 24.17 15.85 2.59
CA PHE A 420 23.30 15.18 3.56
C PHE A 420 24.01 14.98 4.90
N SER A 421 23.30 15.29 5.98
CA SER A 421 23.77 14.96 7.34
C SER A 421 23.48 13.49 7.67
N HIS A 422 22.36 12.98 7.15
CA HIS A 422 21.89 11.63 7.37
C HIS A 422 21.25 11.08 6.09
N MET A 423 21.26 9.75 5.94
CA MET A 423 20.65 9.09 4.78
C MET A 423 19.96 7.79 5.19
N LEU A 424 18.86 7.48 4.52
CA LEU A 424 18.22 6.17 4.53
C LEU A 424 18.60 5.47 3.23
N VAL A 425 19.28 4.32 3.34
CA VAL A 425 19.81 3.61 2.15
C VAL A 425 19.39 2.15 2.14
N GLU A 426 18.82 1.72 1.02
CA GLU A 426 18.47 0.34 0.74
C GLU A 426 19.74 -0.52 0.63
N ALA A 427 19.83 -1.51 1.51
CA ALA A 427 20.86 -2.52 1.45
C ALA A 427 20.41 -3.82 2.12
N LYS A 428 20.93 -4.94 1.60
CA LYS A 428 20.62 -6.29 2.10
C LYS A 428 21.52 -6.72 3.26
N SER A 429 22.69 -6.09 3.37
CA SER A 429 23.70 -6.33 4.40
C SER A 429 24.67 -5.15 4.52
N LYS A 430 25.43 -5.10 5.61
CA LYS A 430 26.51 -4.12 5.82
C LYS A 430 27.58 -4.13 4.70
N TYR A 431 27.66 -5.21 3.92
CA TYR A 431 28.62 -5.42 2.83
C TYR A 431 28.04 -5.20 1.42
N SER A 432 26.81 -4.70 1.33
CA SER A 432 26.15 -4.45 0.05
C SER A 432 26.91 -3.42 -0.79
N LEU A 433 26.91 -3.61 -2.11
CA LEU A 433 27.55 -2.70 -3.07
C LEU A 433 27.01 -1.28 -2.94
N ASN A 434 25.70 -1.12 -2.71
CA ASN A 434 25.03 0.17 -2.53
C ASN A 434 25.60 0.99 -1.35
N LEU A 435 26.14 0.33 -0.31
CA LEU A 435 26.74 1.02 0.83
C LEU A 435 28.21 1.37 0.61
N LYS A 436 28.89 0.75 -0.36
CA LYS A 436 30.34 0.96 -0.58
C LYS A 436 30.71 2.43 -0.79
N PRO A 437 29.97 3.24 -1.57
CA PRO A 437 30.29 4.65 -1.78
C PRO A 437 30.28 5.46 -0.47
N PHE A 438 29.39 5.11 0.46
CA PHE A 438 29.16 5.89 1.68
C PHE A 438 30.07 5.51 2.85
N ARG A 439 30.77 4.37 2.81
CA ARG A 439 31.59 3.87 3.95
C ARG A 439 32.69 4.84 4.40
N LYS A 440 33.24 5.62 3.46
CA LYS A 440 34.31 6.58 3.76
C LYS A 440 33.76 7.80 4.49
N THR A 441 32.58 8.29 4.08
CA THR A 441 32.00 9.57 4.52
C THR A 441 30.94 9.43 5.62
N TYR A 442 30.32 8.26 5.77
CA TYR A 442 29.23 8.00 6.70
C TYR A 442 29.52 6.82 7.64
N ASP A 443 28.97 6.91 8.85
CA ASP A 443 28.86 5.82 9.80
C ASP A 443 27.46 5.19 9.71
N ILE A 444 27.41 3.87 9.83
CA ILE A 444 26.15 3.12 9.93
C ILE A 444 25.68 3.18 11.38
N LEU A 445 24.54 3.83 11.64
CA LEU A 445 23.94 3.89 12.97
C LEU A 445 23.15 2.62 13.29
N GLU A 446 22.21 2.26 12.40
CA GLU A 446 21.28 1.16 12.63
C GLU A 446 20.87 0.51 11.30
N SER A 447 20.48 -0.76 11.35
CA SER A 447 19.83 -1.46 10.23
C SER A 447 18.39 -1.81 10.60
N ILE A 448 17.45 -1.39 9.77
CA ILE A 448 16.03 -1.68 9.93
C ILE A 448 15.67 -2.93 9.15
N GLU A 449 15.08 -3.88 9.85
CA GLU A 449 14.60 -5.11 9.25
C GLU A 449 13.20 -4.93 8.64
N GLY A 450 12.98 -5.58 7.51
CA GLY A 450 11.67 -5.72 6.88
C GLY A 450 11.33 -7.18 6.63
N PHE A 451 10.06 -7.45 6.35
CA PHE A 451 9.57 -8.78 6.00
C PHE A 451 10.31 -9.37 4.79
N SER A 452 10.88 -10.58 4.92
CA SER A 452 11.55 -11.26 3.81
C SER A 452 10.74 -12.43 3.28
N GLN A 453 10.39 -13.40 4.13
CA GLN A 453 9.70 -14.62 3.70
C GLN A 453 9.03 -15.32 4.88
N ILE A 454 8.05 -16.15 4.57
CA ILE A 454 7.47 -17.11 5.51
C ILE A 454 8.26 -18.41 5.41
N HIS A 455 8.83 -18.87 6.51
CA HIS A 455 9.58 -20.11 6.59
C HIS A 455 8.77 -21.15 7.36
N LEU A 456 8.59 -22.33 6.79
CA LEU A 456 7.96 -23.45 7.46
C LEU A 456 9.02 -24.25 8.22
N ASN A 457 8.96 -24.23 9.55
CA ASN A 457 9.81 -25.05 10.41
C ASN A 457 8.93 -26.02 11.20
N TYR A 458 8.87 -27.27 10.75
CA TYR A 458 8.02 -28.31 11.34
C TYR A 458 8.46 -28.74 12.75
N ASN A 459 9.64 -28.31 13.21
CA ASN A 459 10.16 -28.62 14.56
C ASN A 459 9.70 -27.61 15.62
N MET A 460 8.94 -26.58 15.24
CA MET A 460 8.39 -25.57 16.14
C MET A 460 6.86 -25.50 15.98
N PHE A 461 6.14 -25.16 17.06
CA PHE A 461 4.70 -24.92 16.99
C PHE A 461 4.37 -23.45 17.36
N PRO A 462 3.70 -22.68 16.49
CA PRO A 462 3.22 -23.05 15.16
C PRO A 462 4.39 -23.21 14.15
N PRO A 463 4.26 -24.08 13.13
CA PRO A 463 5.34 -24.38 12.18
C PRO A 463 5.63 -23.25 11.19
N ILE A 464 5.07 -22.06 11.41
CA ILE A 464 5.15 -20.91 10.50
C ILE A 464 5.96 -19.82 11.20
N GLN A 465 7.13 -19.49 10.65
CA GLN A 465 7.99 -18.42 11.14
C GLN A 465 8.08 -17.29 10.13
N ILE A 466 7.87 -16.06 10.59
CA ILE A 466 8.09 -14.85 9.79
C ILE A 466 9.58 -14.50 9.88
N LYS A 467 10.31 -14.62 8.77
CA LYS A 467 11.72 -14.19 8.70
C LYS A 467 11.80 -12.75 8.22
N THR A 468 12.45 -11.92 9.00
CA THR A 468 12.82 -10.54 8.65
C THR A 468 14.28 -10.48 8.20
N LYS A 469 14.63 -9.50 7.38
CA LYS A 469 16.00 -9.23 6.95
C LYS A 469 16.27 -7.73 6.93
N PRO A 470 17.51 -7.28 7.13
CA PRO A 470 17.89 -5.89 6.92
C PRO A 470 17.50 -5.42 5.51
N MET A 471 16.82 -4.27 5.44
CA MET A 471 16.40 -3.65 4.19
C MET A 471 16.86 -2.21 4.07
N ILE A 472 16.83 -1.45 5.16
CA ILE A 472 17.18 -0.02 5.16
C ILE A 472 18.23 0.23 6.22
N PHE A 473 19.28 0.95 5.87
CA PHE A 473 20.34 1.36 6.78
C PHE A 473 20.25 2.86 7.04
N ILE A 474 20.34 3.25 8.32
CA ILE A 474 20.40 4.64 8.74
C ILE A 474 21.87 5.03 8.82
N LEU A 475 22.25 6.03 8.03
CA LEU A 475 23.61 6.55 7.93
C LEU A 475 23.69 7.95 8.55
N LYS A 476 24.80 8.25 9.23
CA LYS A 476 25.15 9.59 9.73
C LYS A 476 26.49 10.02 9.20
N ARG A 477 26.59 11.26 8.72
CA ARG A 477 27.84 11.81 8.20
C ARG A 477 28.90 11.88 9.30
N LYS A 478 30.12 11.45 8.99
CA LYS A 478 31.26 11.54 9.91
C LYS A 478 31.61 13.01 10.18
N ASN A 479 32.09 13.29 11.38
CA ASN A 479 32.56 14.63 11.75
C ASN A 479 33.75 15.05 10.87
N GLU A 480 33.86 16.34 10.56
CA GLU A 480 34.93 16.90 9.73
C GLU A 480 36.34 16.59 10.24
N LYS A 481 36.53 16.54 11.58
CA LYS A 481 37.81 16.12 12.18
C LYS A 481 38.17 14.69 11.80
N THR A 482 37.19 13.80 11.79
CA THR A 482 37.35 12.39 11.41
C THR A 482 37.61 12.25 9.91
N LEU A 483 36.92 13.02 9.07
CA LEU A 483 37.15 13.07 7.63
C LEU A 483 38.58 13.56 7.30
N LYS A 484 39.02 14.67 7.89
CA LYS A 484 40.39 15.18 7.75
C LYS A 484 41.45 14.19 8.24
N THR A 485 41.18 13.47 9.33
CA THR A 485 42.08 12.42 9.84
C THR A 485 42.16 11.24 8.87
N LEU A 486 41.04 10.80 8.30
CA LEU A 486 40.99 9.71 7.31
C LEU A 486 41.67 10.10 5.99
N GLU A 487 41.51 11.35 5.54
CA GLU A 487 42.25 11.88 4.38
C GLU A 487 43.76 11.92 4.65
N ASN A 488 44.18 12.39 5.82
CA ASN A 488 45.58 12.42 6.21
C ASN A 488 46.19 11.02 6.36
N MET A 489 45.44 10.06 6.90
CA MET A 489 45.85 8.65 6.95
C MET A 489 45.90 8.02 5.55
N GLY A 490 44.95 8.34 4.67
CA GLY A 490 44.95 7.90 3.28
C GLY A 490 46.15 8.44 2.49
N LYS A 491 46.49 9.73 2.68
CA LYS A 491 47.71 10.34 2.12
C LYS A 491 48.98 9.66 2.68
N LYS A 492 49.05 9.40 3.99
CA LYS A 492 50.18 8.68 4.62
C LYS A 492 50.31 7.24 4.13
N LEU A 493 49.21 6.52 3.93
CA LEU A 493 49.20 5.14 3.40
C LEU A 493 49.57 5.09 1.91
N ASN A 494 49.14 6.06 1.11
CA ASN A 494 49.57 6.19 -0.28
C ASN A 494 51.04 6.57 -0.39
N LEU A 495 51.55 7.46 0.47
CA LEU A 495 52.98 7.77 0.59
C LEU A 495 53.78 6.54 1.02
N LYS A 496 53.29 5.77 2.00
CA LYS A 496 53.95 4.55 2.47
C LYS A 496 53.95 3.44 1.41
N LYS A 497 52.85 3.27 0.66
CA LYS A 497 52.82 2.35 -0.49
C LYS A 497 53.76 2.76 -1.61
N ARG A 498 53.91 4.08 -1.86
CA ARG A 498 54.87 4.61 -2.83
C ARG A 498 56.30 4.30 -2.40
N ASN A 499 56.61 4.54 -1.14
CA ASN A 499 57.92 4.23 -0.56
C ASN A 499 58.21 2.72 -0.51
N GLU A 500 57.23 1.86 -0.23
CA GLU A 500 57.38 0.38 -0.28
C GLU A 500 57.55 -0.14 -1.72
N THR A 501 56.91 0.49 -2.71
CA THR A 501 57.19 0.18 -4.14
C THR A 501 58.55 0.70 -4.59
N ASP A 502 59.01 1.86 -4.10
CA ASP A 502 60.32 2.42 -4.43
C ASP A 502 61.46 1.60 -3.77
N GLU A 503 61.30 1.15 -2.52
CA GLU A 503 62.23 0.22 -1.85
C GLU A 503 62.24 -1.17 -2.54
N GLY A 504 61.10 -1.64 -3.04
CA GLY A 504 61.02 -2.88 -3.81
C GLY A 504 61.77 -2.83 -5.15
N VAL A 505 61.81 -1.66 -5.80
CA VAL A 505 62.55 -1.41 -7.05
C VAL A 505 64.06 -1.28 -6.78
N GLU A 506 64.47 -0.58 -5.71
CA GLU A 506 65.89 -0.53 -5.30
C GLU A 506 66.47 -1.90 -4.93
N THR A 507 65.63 -2.78 -4.36
CA THR A 507 66.07 -4.15 -3.99
C THR A 507 66.22 -5.05 -5.23
N LEU A 508 65.37 -4.86 -6.26
CA LEU A 508 65.48 -5.55 -7.54
C LEU A 508 66.67 -5.06 -8.37
N GLU A 509 66.94 -3.76 -8.43
CA GLU A 509 68.12 -3.21 -9.13
C GLU A 509 69.43 -3.62 -8.44
N LYS A 510 69.47 -3.72 -7.11
CA LYS A 510 70.64 -4.29 -6.38
C LYS A 510 70.81 -5.78 -6.62
N PHE A 511 69.72 -6.53 -6.77
CA PHE A 511 69.79 -7.96 -7.07
C PHE A 511 70.27 -8.20 -8.52
N GLU A 512 69.81 -7.40 -9.48
CA GLU A 512 70.26 -7.48 -10.88
C GLU A 512 71.72 -7.06 -11.06
N LYS A 513 72.20 -6.01 -10.38
CA LYS A 513 73.63 -5.64 -10.36
C LYS A 513 74.53 -6.72 -9.76
N ASN A 514 74.12 -7.34 -8.66
CA ASN A 514 74.89 -8.43 -8.05
C ASN A 514 74.92 -9.69 -8.94
N VAL A 515 73.91 -9.90 -9.78
CA VAL A 515 73.87 -11.03 -10.75
C VAL A 515 74.72 -10.75 -11.99
N GLU A 516 74.88 -9.49 -12.40
CA GLU A 516 75.81 -9.10 -13.47
C GLU A 516 77.28 -9.14 -13.04
N GLU A 517 77.63 -8.74 -11.81
CA GLU A 517 79.00 -8.87 -11.30
C GLU A 517 79.46 -10.33 -11.20
N ILE A 518 78.57 -11.27 -10.84
CA ILE A 518 78.90 -12.71 -10.79
C ILE A 518 79.05 -13.33 -12.20
N LYS A 519 78.50 -12.71 -13.25
CA LYS A 519 78.63 -13.18 -14.64
C LYS A 519 79.91 -12.69 -15.34
N ASN A 520 80.47 -11.56 -14.91
CA ASN A 520 81.68 -11.02 -15.54
C ASN A 520 82.98 -11.66 -15.02
N ASP A 521 82.96 -12.35 -13.87
CA ASP A 521 84.14 -13.02 -13.29
C ASP A 521 84.33 -14.48 -13.76
N LYS A 522 83.54 -14.94 -14.74
CA LYS A 522 83.61 -16.32 -15.28
C LYS A 522 83.98 -16.45 -16.76
N ASN A 523 84.38 -15.35 -17.41
CA ASN A 523 84.76 -15.37 -18.84
C ASN A 523 86.27 -15.27 -19.11
N ASP A 524 87.12 -15.28 -18.08
CA ASP A 524 88.56 -15.47 -18.24
C ASP A 524 88.98 -16.72 -17.46
N VAL A 525 89.16 -17.85 -18.16
CA VAL A 525 90.05 -19.00 -17.88
C VAL A 525 89.58 -20.21 -18.72
N VAL A 526 90.38 -20.50 -19.77
CA VAL A 526 90.62 -21.82 -20.41
C VAL A 526 89.58 -22.24 -21.47
N SER A 527 89.84 -22.25 -22.79
CA SER A 527 91.00 -22.71 -23.60
C SER A 527 91.36 -24.18 -23.46
#